data_AF-A0A355TY65-F1
#
_entry.id   AF-A0A355TY65-F1
#
_cell.length_a   1.000
_cell.length_b   1.000
_cell.length_c   1.000
_cell.angle_alpha   90.00
_cell.angle_beta   90.00
_cell.angle_gamma   90.00
#
_symmetry.space_group_name_H-M   'P 1'
#
loop_
_entity.id
_entity.type
_entity.pdbx_description
1 polymer ?
#
loop_
_entity_poly.entity_id
_entity_poly.type
_entity_poly.pdbx_seq_one_letter_code
_entity_poly.pdbx_strand_id
1 'polypeptide(L)'
;GYNYGSQNNKELKNMFNKSLIIITALAVSLTVIAESVSYPLTSSFVGYDKSLFELTHNGFMIFSISYLMCGFNIWGSAFFTALGNGGISAAISFLRSLLFQIVSIFVLPLIFGISGIWMSVVVAESLSLVVTVVFLITQRKKYSYV
;
A
#
# COMPACT_ATOMS: atom_id res chain seq x y z
N GLY A 1 1.06 -16.72 -16.21
CA GLY A 1 0.62 -17.54 -17.36
C GLY A 1 1.53 -18.73 -17.64
N TYR A 2 2.79 -18.54 -18.07
CA TYR A 2 3.63 -19.64 -18.59
C TYR A 2 4.54 -20.36 -17.56
N ASN A 3 4.75 -19.83 -16.34
CA ASN A 3 5.64 -20.45 -15.35
C ASN A 3 4.96 -21.36 -14.31
N TYR A 4 3.62 -21.45 -14.31
CA TYR A 4 2.89 -22.30 -13.34
C TYR A 4 3.01 -23.81 -13.64
N GLY A 5 3.31 -24.17 -14.89
CA GLY A 5 3.34 -25.56 -15.34
C GLY A 5 4.67 -26.29 -15.09
N SER A 6 5.74 -25.63 -14.63
CA SER A 6 7.09 -26.19 -14.66
C SER A 6 7.68 -26.60 -13.29
N GLN A 7 6.94 -26.54 -12.17
CA GLN A 7 7.45 -26.92 -10.82
C GLN A 7 8.78 -26.23 -10.41
N ASN A 8 9.16 -25.12 -11.04
CA ASN A 8 10.45 -24.50 -10.81
C ASN A 8 10.35 -23.47 -9.67
N ASN A 9 10.18 -23.96 -8.44
CA ASN A 9 10.06 -23.15 -7.21
C ASN A 9 11.21 -22.12 -7.07
N LYS A 10 12.37 -22.38 -7.68
CA LYS A 10 13.50 -21.44 -7.77
C LYS A 10 13.20 -20.18 -8.58
N GLU A 11 12.61 -20.30 -9.76
CA GLU A 11 12.23 -19.15 -10.62
C GLU A 11 11.21 -18.26 -9.89
N LEU A 12 10.22 -18.92 -9.32
CA LEU A 12 9.15 -18.32 -8.55
C LEU A 12 9.63 -17.53 -7.32
N LYS A 13 10.59 -18.08 -6.58
CA LYS A 13 11.27 -17.41 -5.46
C LYS A 13 12.16 -16.25 -5.94
N ASN A 14 12.81 -16.41 -7.08
CA ASN A 14 13.65 -15.36 -7.67
C ASN A 14 12.81 -14.18 -8.18
N MET A 15 11.65 -14.45 -8.79
CA MET A 15 10.69 -13.43 -9.21
C MET A 15 10.13 -12.69 -8.00
N PHE A 16 9.74 -13.40 -6.94
CA PHE A 16 9.28 -12.80 -5.69
C PHE A 16 10.32 -11.84 -5.09
N ASN A 17 11.58 -12.28 -4.94
CA ASN A 17 12.65 -11.45 -4.39
C ASN A 17 12.97 -10.24 -5.28
N LYS A 18 13.04 -10.42 -6.61
CA LYS A 18 13.29 -9.31 -7.54
C LYS A 18 12.17 -8.30 -7.52
N SER A 19 10.91 -8.75 -7.54
CA SER A 19 9.77 -7.84 -7.44
C SER A 19 9.80 -7.07 -6.13
N LEU A 20 10.01 -7.73 -5.00
CA LEU A 20 10.11 -7.07 -3.69
C LEU A 20 11.17 -5.96 -3.67
N ILE A 21 12.35 -6.20 -4.23
CA ILE A 21 13.41 -5.19 -4.33
C ILE A 21 12.95 -4.00 -5.18
N ILE A 22 12.35 -4.27 -6.35
CA ILE A 22 11.86 -3.21 -7.26
C ILE A 22 10.79 -2.36 -6.58
N ILE A 23 9.86 -2.97 -5.87
CA ILE A 23 8.75 -2.27 -5.20
C ILE A 23 9.24 -1.49 -4.01
N THR A 24 10.12 -2.08 -3.20
CA THR A 24 10.70 -1.38 -2.07
C THR A 24 11.50 -0.18 -2.56
N ALA A 25 12.29 -0.33 -3.62
CA ALA A 25 13.01 0.76 -4.25
C ALA A 25 12.06 1.85 -4.78
N LEU A 26 11.04 1.48 -5.56
CA LEU A 26 10.03 2.41 -6.08
C LEU A 26 9.29 3.16 -4.96
N ALA A 27 8.88 2.45 -3.93
CA ALA A 27 8.15 3.03 -2.81
C ALA A 27 9.02 3.98 -1.99
N VAL A 28 10.28 3.62 -1.73
CA VAL A 28 11.24 4.53 -1.09
C VAL A 28 11.49 5.75 -1.96
N SER A 29 11.73 5.57 -3.27
CA SER A 29 11.92 6.69 -4.20
C SER A 29 10.71 7.63 -4.22
N LEU A 30 9.48 7.10 -4.31
CA LEU A 30 8.25 7.90 -4.26
C LEU A 30 8.10 8.63 -2.93
N THR A 31 8.43 7.99 -1.81
CA THR A 31 8.35 8.61 -0.48
C THR A 31 9.34 9.77 -0.37
N VAL A 32 10.59 9.60 -0.82
CA VAL A 32 11.62 10.65 -0.80
C VAL A 32 11.24 11.81 -1.71
N ILE A 33 10.70 11.53 -2.89
CA ILE A 33 10.19 12.56 -3.80
C ILE A 33 9.02 13.30 -3.15
N ALA A 34 8.05 12.58 -2.56
CA ALA A 34 6.90 13.18 -1.90
C ALA A 34 7.31 14.08 -0.73
N GLU A 35 8.28 13.65 0.09
CA GLU A 35 8.79 14.46 1.21
C GLU A 35 9.54 15.71 0.72
N SER A 36 10.40 15.57 -0.29
CA SER A 36 11.14 16.71 -0.88
C SER A 36 10.21 17.74 -1.53
N VAL A 37 9.11 17.28 -2.10
CA VAL A 37 8.13 18.09 -2.83
C VAL A 37 7.03 18.64 -1.91
N SER A 38 6.81 18.02 -0.74
CA SER A 38 5.80 18.41 0.25
C SER A 38 5.98 19.85 0.75
N TYR A 39 7.21 20.24 1.10
CA TYR A 39 7.51 21.57 1.64
C TYR A 39 7.21 22.71 0.64
N PRO A 40 7.73 22.71 -0.60
CA PRO A 40 7.41 23.76 -1.57
C PRO A 40 5.93 23.74 -1.98
N LEU A 41 5.29 22.57 -2.13
CA LEU A 41 3.86 22.53 -2.46
C LEU A 41 2.98 23.10 -1.36
N THR A 42 3.22 22.71 -0.11
CA THR A 42 2.43 23.18 1.03
C THR A 42 2.63 24.68 1.23
N SER A 43 3.86 25.18 1.08
CA SER A 43 4.14 26.61 1.16
C SER A 43 3.50 27.41 0.01
N SER A 44 3.45 26.87 -1.21
CA SER A 44 2.84 27.57 -2.35
C SER A 44 1.31 27.59 -2.31
N PHE A 45 0.67 26.54 -1.80
CA PHE A 45 -0.80 26.46 -1.75
C PHE A 45 -1.41 27.05 -0.47
N VAL A 46 -0.69 26.98 0.66
CA VAL A 46 -1.25 27.23 1.99
C VAL A 46 -0.36 28.15 2.85
N GLY A 47 0.73 28.68 2.31
CA GLY A 47 1.71 29.49 3.07
C GLY A 47 1.17 30.77 3.73
N TYR A 48 -0.07 31.17 3.45
CA TYR A 48 -0.74 32.33 4.07
C TYR A 48 -1.38 32.01 5.44
N ASP A 49 -1.65 30.75 5.76
CA ASP A 49 -2.28 30.34 7.03
C ASP A 49 -1.40 29.31 7.75
N LYS A 50 -0.81 29.72 8.89
CA LYS A 50 0.08 28.86 9.70
C LYS A 50 -0.62 27.61 10.21
N SER A 51 -1.89 27.72 10.60
CA SER A 51 -2.63 26.57 11.16
C SER A 51 -2.93 25.54 10.07
N LEU A 52 -3.23 26.00 8.85
CA LEU A 52 -3.49 25.12 7.72
C LEU A 52 -2.19 24.52 7.14
N PHE A 53 -1.09 25.26 7.21
CA PHE A 53 0.24 24.78 6.83
C PHE A 53 0.70 23.62 7.72
N GLU A 54 0.64 23.77 9.05
CA GLU A 54 1.05 22.70 9.98
C GLU A 54 0.18 21.46 9.83
N LEU A 55 -1.12 21.64 9.60
CA LEU A 55 -2.06 20.54 9.42
C LEU A 55 -1.79 19.77 8.11
N THR A 56 -1.54 20.50 7.02
CA THR A 56 -1.23 19.91 5.72
C THR A 56 0.12 19.22 5.73
N HIS A 57 1.14 19.83 6.34
CA HIS A 57 2.47 19.26 6.48
C HIS A 57 2.45 17.95 7.28
N ASN A 58 1.81 17.93 8.45
CA ASN A 58 1.66 16.71 9.25
C ASN A 58 0.84 15.64 8.52
N GLY A 59 -0.23 16.04 7.82
CA GLY A 59 -1.02 15.16 6.99
C GLY A 59 -0.20 14.50 5.88
N PHE A 60 0.64 15.28 5.19
CA PHE A 60 1.51 14.80 4.13
C PHE A 60 2.56 13.81 4.63
N MET A 61 3.14 14.06 5.81
CA MET A 61 4.13 13.16 6.42
C MET A 61 3.51 11.81 6.80
N ILE A 62 2.30 11.82 7.40
CA ILE A 62 1.52 10.62 7.68
C ILE A 62 1.16 9.89 6.38
N PHE A 63 0.74 10.63 5.36
CA PHE A 63 0.40 10.07 4.05
C PHE A 63 1.60 9.43 3.35
N SER A 64 2.80 9.99 3.51
CA SER A 64 4.02 9.47 2.87
C SER A 64 4.29 8.00 3.24
N ILE A 65 4.04 7.63 4.50
CA ILE A 65 4.17 6.25 5.01
C ILE A 65 3.21 5.29 4.29
N SER A 66 2.04 5.78 3.86
CA SER A 66 1.07 4.96 3.12
C SER A 66 1.61 4.53 1.76
N TYR A 67 2.52 5.29 1.12
CA TYR A 67 3.08 4.92 -0.18
C TYR A 67 3.90 3.62 -0.11
N LEU A 68 4.64 3.40 0.98
CA LEU A 68 5.32 2.13 1.24
C LEU A 68 4.33 0.97 1.26
N MET A 69 3.27 1.10 2.05
CA MET A 69 2.27 0.04 2.21
C MET A 69 1.49 -0.22 0.91
N CYS A 70 1.14 0.86 0.21
CA CYS A 70 0.42 0.81 -1.06
C CYS A 70 1.21 0.07 -2.15
N GLY A 71 2.53 0.31 -2.25
CA GLY A 71 3.39 -0.41 -3.19
C GLY A 71 3.34 -1.93 -2.98
N PHE A 72 3.38 -2.38 -1.73
CA PHE A 72 3.26 -3.81 -1.38
C PHE A 72 1.88 -4.38 -1.69
N ASN A 73 0.80 -3.63 -1.39
CA ASN A 73 -0.57 -4.06 -1.68
C ASN A 73 -0.83 -4.23 -3.19
N ILE A 74 -0.41 -3.26 -4.00
CA ILE A 74 -0.54 -3.32 -5.46
C ILE A 74 0.20 -4.54 -6.01
N TRP A 75 1.42 -4.77 -5.53
CA TRP A 75 2.17 -5.94 -5.97
C TRP A 75 1.55 -7.25 -5.52
N GLY A 76 1.09 -7.37 -4.28
CA GLY A 76 0.46 -8.61 -3.82
C GLY A 76 -0.74 -8.97 -4.69
N SER A 77 -1.56 -7.98 -5.02
CA SER A 77 -2.66 -8.14 -5.99
C SER A 77 -2.17 -8.56 -7.38
N ALA A 78 -1.18 -7.84 -7.94
CA ALA A 78 -0.61 -8.17 -9.26
C ALA A 78 0.04 -9.56 -9.30
N PHE A 79 0.68 -9.99 -8.21
CA PHE A 79 1.29 -11.30 -8.04
C PHE A 79 0.20 -12.38 -8.14
N PHE A 80 -0.87 -12.30 -7.35
CA PHE A 80 -1.98 -13.27 -7.43
C PHE A 80 -2.65 -13.29 -8.81
N THR A 81 -2.74 -12.16 -9.49
CA THR A 81 -3.19 -12.09 -10.89
C THR A 81 -2.23 -12.84 -11.83
N ALA A 82 -0.92 -12.62 -11.72
CA ALA A 82 0.08 -13.30 -12.54
C ALA A 82 0.11 -14.83 -12.31
N LEU A 83 -0.26 -15.25 -11.09
CA LEU A 83 -0.42 -16.63 -10.68
C LEU A 83 -1.72 -17.29 -11.20
N GLY A 84 -2.59 -16.55 -11.89
CA GLY A 84 -3.87 -17.05 -12.41
C GLY A 84 -4.98 -17.11 -11.35
N ASN A 85 -4.77 -16.53 -10.17
CA ASN A 85 -5.76 -16.45 -9.10
C ASN A 85 -6.35 -15.03 -8.99
N GLY A 86 -7.00 -14.60 -10.08
CA GLY A 86 -7.61 -13.27 -10.18
C GLY A 86 -8.67 -12.99 -9.13
N GLY A 87 -9.34 -14.03 -8.60
CA GLY A 87 -10.35 -13.88 -7.54
C GLY A 87 -9.77 -13.33 -6.24
N ILE A 88 -8.59 -13.82 -5.81
CA ILE A 88 -7.92 -13.31 -4.61
C ILE A 88 -7.37 -11.89 -4.84
N SER A 89 -6.78 -11.63 -6.01
CA SER A 89 -6.33 -10.28 -6.37
C SER A 89 -7.47 -9.26 -6.38
N ALA A 90 -8.63 -9.64 -6.93
CA ALA A 90 -9.83 -8.81 -6.93
C ALA A 90 -10.34 -8.58 -5.51
N ALA A 91 -10.41 -9.63 -4.68
CA ALA A 91 -10.81 -9.51 -3.28
C ALA A 91 -9.90 -8.56 -2.49
N ILE A 92 -8.57 -8.72 -2.61
CA ILE A 92 -7.59 -7.84 -1.96
C ILE A 92 -7.77 -6.38 -2.42
N SER A 93 -7.89 -6.16 -3.74
CA SER A 93 -8.06 -4.81 -4.30
C SER A 93 -9.38 -4.17 -3.87
N PHE A 94 -10.45 -4.95 -3.78
CA PHE A 94 -11.76 -4.51 -3.33
C PHE A 94 -11.79 -4.19 -1.82
N LEU A 95 -11.21 -5.08 -1.00
CA LEU A 95 -11.08 -4.88 0.44
C LEU A 95 -10.30 -3.61 0.76
N ARG A 96 -9.18 -3.39 0.05
CA ARG A 96 -8.34 -2.19 0.19
C ARG A 96 -9.11 -0.92 -0.18
N SER A 97 -9.54 -0.82 -1.44
CA SER A 97 -10.02 0.43 -2.01
C SER A 97 -11.42 0.80 -1.51
N LEU A 98 -12.22 -0.18 -1.08
CA LEU A 98 -13.63 0.03 -0.78
C LEU A 98 -13.92 -0.20 0.70
N LEU A 99 -13.76 -1.43 1.20
CA LEU A 99 -14.10 -1.75 2.59
C LEU A 99 -13.23 -1.00 3.60
N PHE A 100 -11.92 -1.14 3.52
CA PHE A 100 -11.01 -0.54 4.49
C PHE A 100 -10.92 0.97 4.35
N GLN A 101 -10.95 1.49 3.12
CA GLN A 101 -10.97 2.93 2.89
C GLN A 101 -12.24 3.58 3.44
N ILE A 102 -13.42 3.03 3.15
CA ILE A 102 -14.70 3.58 3.62
C ILE A 102 -14.81 3.45 5.14
N VAL A 103 -14.48 2.29 5.71
CA VAL A 103 -14.55 2.12 7.17
C VAL A 103 -13.59 3.08 7.87
N SER A 104 -12.36 3.21 7.38
CA SER A 104 -11.37 4.09 8.01
C SER A 104 -11.76 5.56 7.91
N ILE A 105 -12.30 6.01 6.77
CA ILE A 105 -12.68 7.43 6.59
C ILE A 105 -13.93 7.82 7.39
N PHE A 106 -14.83 6.87 7.69
CA PHE A 106 -15.98 7.15 8.54
C PHE A 106 -15.65 7.03 10.03
N VAL A 107 -14.82 6.06 10.42
CA VAL A 107 -14.56 5.77 11.84
C VAL A 107 -13.46 6.66 12.43
N LEU A 108 -12.33 6.86 11.74
CA LEU A 108 -11.20 7.56 12.34
C LEU A 108 -11.47 9.05 12.61
N PRO A 109 -12.14 9.81 11.74
CA PRO A 109 -12.44 11.21 12.02
C PRO A 109 -13.37 11.41 13.21
N LEU A 110 -14.22 10.43 13.54
CA LEU A 110 -15.08 10.48 14.74
C LEU A 110 -14.28 10.41 16.04
N ILE A 111 -13.09 9.79 16.02
CA ILE A 111 -12.23 9.59 17.19
C ILE A 111 -11.13 10.64 17.26
N PHE A 112 -10.51 10.98 16.12
CA PHE A 112 -9.31 11.81 16.02
C PHE A 112 -9.53 13.15 15.29
N GLY A 113 -10.77 13.48 14.92
CA GLY A 113 -11.09 14.71 14.20
C GLY A 113 -10.41 14.79 12.82
N ILE A 114 -9.91 15.97 12.46
CA ILE A 114 -9.29 16.22 11.15
C ILE A 114 -8.03 15.35 10.93
N SER A 115 -7.25 15.10 11.97
CA SER A 115 -6.08 14.20 11.91
C SER A 115 -6.48 12.75 11.59
N GLY A 116 -7.70 12.35 11.98
CA GLY A 116 -8.27 11.05 11.64
C GLY A 116 -8.46 10.84 10.14
N ILE A 117 -8.68 11.90 9.37
CA ILE A 117 -8.82 11.83 7.90
C ILE A 117 -7.50 11.40 7.27
N TRP A 118 -6.39 12.00 7.69
CA TRP A 118 -5.05 11.65 7.18
C TRP A 118 -4.61 10.25 7.61
N MET A 119 -4.87 9.89 8.86
CA MET A 119 -4.59 8.55 9.38
C MET A 119 -5.46 7.46 8.74
N SER A 120 -6.66 7.81 8.23
CA SER A 120 -7.56 6.83 7.62
C SER A 120 -6.91 6.09 6.45
N VAL A 121 -6.08 6.78 5.65
CA VAL A 121 -5.38 6.18 4.51
C VAL A 121 -4.31 5.20 4.99
N VAL A 122 -3.51 5.59 6.00
CA VAL A 122 -2.48 4.73 6.57
C VAL A 122 -3.10 3.47 7.17
N VAL A 123 -4.19 3.62 7.91
CA VAL A 123 -4.89 2.49 8.54
C VAL A 123 -5.51 1.57 7.48
N ALA A 124 -6.16 2.13 6.45
CA ALA A 124 -6.73 1.35 5.38
C ALA A 124 -5.65 0.54 4.62
N GLU A 125 -4.52 1.18 4.29
CA GLU A 125 -3.39 0.52 3.64
C GLU A 125 -2.73 -0.52 4.56
N SER A 126 -2.64 -0.25 5.86
CA SER A 126 -2.14 -1.19 6.87
C SER A 126 -2.98 -2.46 6.94
N LEU A 127 -4.30 -2.31 7.06
CA LEU A 127 -5.23 -3.43 7.11
C LEU A 127 -5.18 -4.25 5.82
N SER A 128 -5.13 -3.57 4.67
CA SER A 128 -4.96 -4.24 3.38
C SER A 128 -3.64 -5.01 3.31
N LEU A 129 -2.55 -4.43 3.82
CA LEU A 129 -1.23 -5.08 3.81
C LEU A 129 -1.25 -6.35 4.66
N VAL A 130 -1.88 -6.30 5.83
CA VAL A 130 -2.09 -7.48 6.68
C VAL A 130 -2.87 -8.55 5.93
N VAL A 131 -3.98 -8.19 5.27
CA VAL A 131 -4.77 -9.14 4.47
C VAL A 131 -3.95 -9.75 3.33
N THR A 132 -3.21 -8.93 2.59
CA THR A 132 -2.33 -9.37 1.49
C THR A 132 -1.29 -10.37 2.00
N VAL A 133 -0.63 -10.07 3.13
CA VAL A 133 0.36 -10.95 3.77
C VAL A 133 -0.29 -12.25 4.25
N VAL A 134 -1.47 -12.18 4.88
CA VAL A 134 -2.22 -13.37 5.33
C VAL A 134 -2.59 -14.26 4.14
N PHE A 135 -3.05 -13.69 3.02
CA PHE A 135 -3.33 -14.46 1.81
C PHE A 135 -2.06 -15.07 1.20
N LEU A 136 -0.95 -14.33 1.18
CA LEU A 136 0.36 -14.83 0.76
C LEU A 136 0.82 -16.03 1.60
N ILE A 137 0.72 -15.91 2.92
CA ILE A 137 1.08 -17.00 3.84
C ILE A 137 0.08 -18.16 3.73
N THR A 138 -1.21 -17.91 3.60
CA THR A 138 -2.20 -19.01 3.53
C THR A 138 -2.06 -19.80 2.23
N GLN A 139 -1.84 -19.09 1.11
CA GLN A 139 -1.63 -19.70 -0.20
C GLN A 139 -0.22 -20.29 -0.37
N ARG A 140 0.67 -20.12 0.62
CA ARG A 140 1.98 -20.79 0.67
C ARG A 140 1.86 -22.32 0.58
N LYS A 141 0.81 -22.90 1.19
CA LYS A 141 0.59 -24.35 1.19
C LYS A 141 -0.03 -24.86 -0.12
N LYS A 142 -0.77 -24.01 -0.83
CA LYS A 142 -1.42 -24.37 -2.10
C LYS A 142 -0.45 -24.28 -3.29
N TYR A 143 0.58 -23.44 -3.17
CA TYR A 143 1.50 -23.18 -4.27
C TYR A 143 2.99 -23.45 -3.99
N SER A 144 3.34 -24.03 -2.84
CA SER A 144 4.71 -24.51 -2.48
C SER A 144 5.86 -23.58 -2.90
N TYR A 145 5.77 -22.30 -2.54
CA TYR A 145 6.81 -21.29 -2.83
C TYR A 145 8.03 -21.35 -1.89
N VAL A 146 8.21 -22.43 -1.13
CA VAL A 146 9.39 -22.68 -0.29
C VAL A 146 9.85 -24.12 -0.45
#